data_AF-A0A6J3JP91-F1
#
_entry.id   AF-A0A6J3JP91-F1
#
_cell.length_a   1.000
_cell.length_b   1.000
_cell.length_c   1.000
_cell.angle_alpha   90.00
_cell.angle_beta   90.00
_cell.angle_gamma   90.00
#
_symmetry.space_group_name_H-M   'P 1'
#
loop_
_entity.id
_entity.type
_entity.pdbx_description
1 polymer ?
#
loop_
_entity_poly.entity_id
_entity_poly.type
_entity_poly.pdbx_seq_one_letter_code
_entity_poly.pdbx_strand_id
1 'polypeptide(L)'
;MTTLTRQDLNFGQGRETEPAGPGGAGGVWACGLRGAHHRLVPPAVVADVLCEFLEVAVHLILYVREVYPVGIFQKRKKYNVPVQMSCHPELNQYIQDTLHCVKPLLEKNDVEKVVVVILDKEHRPVEKFVFEITQPPLLSISSDSLLSHVEQLLRAFILKISVCDAVLDHNPPGCTFTVLVHTREAATRNMEKIQVIKDFPWILADEQDVHMHDPRLIPLKTMTSDILKMQLYVEERAHKGS
;
A
#
# COMPACT_ATOMS: atom_id res chain seq x y z
N MET A 1 11.70 -6.00 14.08
CA MET A 1 11.06 -5.20 13.02
C MET A 1 11.88 -5.40 11.76
N THR A 2 11.27 -5.84 10.67
CA THR A 2 12.00 -6.05 9.41
C THR A 2 11.27 -5.36 8.26
N THR A 3 12.04 -4.71 7.40
CA THR A 3 11.57 -3.96 6.25
C THR A 3 11.82 -4.76 4.97
N LEU A 4 10.79 -4.90 4.15
CA LEU A 4 10.86 -5.54 2.84
C LEU A 4 10.75 -4.46 1.75
N THR A 5 11.55 -4.58 0.71
CA THR A 5 11.49 -3.75 -0.50
C THR A 5 11.41 -4.64 -1.74
N ARG A 6 10.92 -4.10 -2.84
CA ARG A 6 11.00 -4.78 -4.14
C ARG A 6 12.42 -4.62 -4.70
N GLN A 7 12.97 -5.68 -5.26
CA GLN A 7 14.18 -5.59 -6.08
C GLN A 7 13.83 -4.97 -7.45
N ASP A 8 14.40 -3.80 -7.77
CA ASP A 8 14.30 -3.22 -9.11
C ASP A 8 15.14 -4.08 -10.07
N LEU A 9 14.46 -4.93 -10.86
CA LEU A 9 15.09 -5.72 -11.90
C LEU A 9 15.34 -4.82 -13.12
N ASN A 10 16.61 -4.65 -13.49
CA ASN A 10 17.03 -4.12 -14.79
C ASN A 10 16.21 -4.80 -15.91
N PHE A 11 15.40 -4.01 -16.63
CA PHE A 11 14.64 -4.50 -17.78
C PHE A 11 15.60 -4.84 -18.93
N GLY A 12 15.92 -6.13 -19.05
CA GLY A 12 16.75 -6.69 -20.10
C GLY A 12 16.28 -8.09 -20.50
N GLN A 13 15.66 -8.15 -21.68
CA GLN A 13 15.42 -9.31 -22.55
C GLN A 13 14.64 -10.52 -22.01
N GLY A 14 13.52 -10.77 -22.69
CA GLY A 14 12.57 -11.83 -22.43
C GLY A 14 13.09 -13.24 -22.61
N ARG A 15 12.37 -14.17 -21.99
CA ARG A 15 12.26 -15.56 -22.44
C ARG A 15 10.82 -16.01 -22.35
N GLU A 16 10.36 -16.56 -23.47
CA GLU A 16 9.13 -17.33 -23.65
C GLU A 16 9.06 -18.52 -22.68
N THR A 17 7.85 -18.82 -22.19
CA THR A 17 7.50 -20.17 -21.71
C THR A 17 6.12 -20.57 -22.20
N GLU A 18 6.06 -21.76 -22.79
CA GLU A 18 4.88 -22.46 -23.31
C GLU A 18 4.10 -23.23 -22.20
N PRO A 19 2.87 -23.71 -22.48
CA PRO A 19 1.81 -23.92 -21.48
C PRO A 19 1.78 -25.32 -20.85
N ALA A 20 1.22 -25.41 -19.63
CA ALA A 20 0.89 -26.66 -18.95
C ALA A 20 -0.62 -26.95 -18.99
N GLY A 21 -0.98 -28.20 -19.30
CA GLY A 21 -2.34 -28.70 -19.50
C GLY A 21 -3.13 -29.05 -18.22
N PRO A 22 -4.34 -29.64 -18.37
CA PRO A 22 -5.41 -29.54 -17.39
C PRO A 22 -5.63 -30.80 -16.53
N GLY A 23 -6.22 -30.59 -15.35
CA GLY A 23 -6.84 -31.60 -14.48
C GLY A 23 -7.28 -30.91 -13.19
N GLY A 24 -8.40 -31.18 -12.54
CA GLY A 24 -9.49 -32.13 -12.72
C GLY A 24 -10.27 -32.19 -11.39
N ALA A 25 -11.59 -32.07 -11.47
CA ALA A 25 -12.62 -32.55 -10.55
C ALA A 25 -12.60 -32.20 -9.03
N GLY A 26 -13.63 -31.45 -8.62
CA GLY A 26 -14.77 -32.04 -7.89
C GLY A 26 -14.64 -32.22 -6.37
N GLY A 27 -15.34 -31.37 -5.61
CA GLY A 27 -15.58 -31.56 -4.18
C GLY A 27 -16.72 -30.69 -3.67
N VAL A 28 -17.94 -31.25 -3.69
CA VAL A 28 -19.18 -30.67 -3.14
C VAL A 28 -19.21 -30.94 -1.64
N TRP A 29 -19.41 -29.92 -0.81
CA TRP A 29 -19.90 -30.12 0.56
C TRP A 29 -21.05 -29.18 0.86
N ALA A 30 -22.12 -29.82 1.32
CA ALA A 30 -23.45 -29.29 1.49
C ALA A 30 -23.57 -28.31 2.67
N CYS A 31 -24.55 -27.44 2.48
CA CYS A 31 -25.06 -26.42 3.38
C CYS A 31 -25.70 -27.01 4.64
N GLY A 32 -25.52 -26.35 5.78
CA GLY A 32 -26.22 -26.74 7.01
C GLY A 32 -26.06 -25.77 8.18
N LEU A 33 -27.09 -24.95 8.36
CA LEU A 33 -27.69 -24.47 9.62
C LEU A 33 -27.43 -23.02 10.06
N ARG A 34 -28.58 -22.37 10.27
CA ARG A 34 -28.83 -21.01 10.70
C ARG A 34 -28.52 -20.86 12.19
N GLY A 35 -27.67 -19.90 12.51
CA GLY A 35 -27.69 -19.15 13.76
C GLY A 35 -27.82 -17.67 13.43
N ALA A 36 -28.46 -16.87 14.28
CA ALA A 36 -28.43 -15.41 14.16
C ALA A 36 -26.99 -14.93 14.42
N HIS A 37 -26.16 -14.93 13.37
CA HIS A 37 -24.76 -14.56 13.46
C HIS A 37 -24.64 -13.04 13.56
N HIS A 38 -24.17 -12.55 14.71
CA HIS A 38 -23.31 -11.38 14.70
C HIS A 38 -22.15 -11.70 13.75
N ARG A 39 -22.22 -11.22 12.50
CA ARG A 39 -21.19 -11.46 11.50
C ARG A 39 -19.98 -10.65 11.91
N LEU A 40 -19.00 -11.30 12.54
CA LEU A 40 -17.65 -10.74 12.67
C LEU A 40 -17.19 -10.30 11.28
N VAL A 41 -16.66 -9.09 11.16
CA VAL A 41 -16.03 -8.63 9.92
C VAL A 41 -14.82 -9.53 9.67
N PRO A 42 -14.78 -10.34 8.60
CA PRO A 42 -13.63 -11.19 8.34
C PRO A 42 -12.35 -10.33 8.19
N PRO A 43 -11.18 -10.76 8.71
CA PRO A 43 -9.92 -10.05 8.51
C PRO A 43 -9.63 -9.72 7.04
N ALA A 44 -10.07 -10.61 6.13
CA ALA A 44 -10.01 -10.40 4.68
C ALA A 44 -10.72 -9.10 4.21
N VAL A 45 -11.84 -8.72 4.83
CA VAL A 45 -12.57 -7.50 4.47
C VAL A 45 -11.78 -6.24 4.83
N VAL A 46 -11.11 -6.24 5.99
CA VAL A 46 -10.26 -5.10 6.39
C VAL A 46 -9.04 -5.00 5.47
N ALA A 47 -8.44 -6.13 5.13
CA ALA A 47 -7.34 -6.19 4.17
C ALA A 47 -7.75 -5.69 2.78
N ASP A 48 -8.93 -6.09 2.28
CA ASP A 48 -9.49 -5.61 1.00
C ASP A 48 -9.67 -4.09 0.99
N VAL A 49 -10.29 -3.54 2.04
CA VAL A 49 -10.51 -2.09 2.18
C VAL A 49 -9.18 -1.34 2.25
N LEU A 50 -8.18 -1.87 2.97
CA LEU A 50 -6.84 -1.28 3.04
C LEU A 50 -6.11 -1.35 1.70
N CYS A 51 -6.16 -2.47 0.99
CA CYS A 51 -5.53 -2.61 -0.33
C CYS A 51 -6.15 -1.63 -1.34
N GLU A 52 -7.49 -1.52 -1.41
CA GLU A 52 -8.14 -0.53 -2.28
C GLU A 52 -7.75 0.90 -1.91
N PHE A 53 -7.70 1.21 -0.61
CA PHE A 53 -7.30 2.52 -0.13
C PHE A 53 -5.85 2.85 -0.47
N LEU A 54 -4.92 1.93 -0.20
CA LEU A 54 -3.50 2.09 -0.48
C LEU A 54 -3.25 2.24 -1.98
N GLU A 55 -3.97 1.52 -2.83
CA GLU A 55 -3.89 1.68 -4.28
C GLU A 55 -4.22 3.12 -4.71
N VAL A 56 -5.37 3.64 -4.24
CA VAL A 56 -5.80 5.01 -4.55
C VAL A 56 -4.82 6.03 -3.96
N ALA A 57 -4.32 5.80 -2.75
CA ALA A 57 -3.38 6.69 -2.08
C ALA A 57 -2.02 6.74 -2.79
N VAL A 58 -1.47 5.59 -3.21
CA VAL A 58 -0.22 5.51 -3.98
C VAL A 58 -0.36 6.29 -5.28
N HIS A 59 -1.40 6.03 -6.07
CA HIS A 59 -1.65 6.78 -7.31
C HIS A 59 -1.73 8.29 -7.09
N LEU A 60 -2.44 8.70 -6.04
CA LEU A 60 -2.59 10.11 -5.71
C LEU A 60 -1.28 10.75 -5.26
N ILE A 61 -0.46 10.05 -4.45
CA ILE A 61 0.89 10.50 -4.04
C ILE A 61 1.76 10.72 -5.28
N LEU A 62 1.81 9.74 -6.19
CA LEU A 62 2.61 9.83 -7.42
C LEU A 62 2.20 11.01 -8.30
N TYR A 63 0.91 11.35 -8.30
CA TYR A 63 0.38 12.52 -8.99
C TYR A 63 0.77 13.84 -8.29
N VAL A 64 0.45 14.01 -7.00
CA VAL A 64 0.65 15.31 -6.30
C VAL A 64 2.12 15.62 -6.04
N ARG A 65 2.99 14.60 -6.04
CA ARG A 65 4.44 14.76 -5.89
C ARG A 65 5.19 14.76 -7.22
N GLU A 66 4.44 14.74 -8.34
CA GLU A 66 4.96 14.84 -9.71
C GLU A 66 6.04 13.80 -10.04
N VAL A 67 5.93 12.59 -9.46
CA VAL A 67 6.85 11.47 -9.76
C VAL A 67 6.66 10.99 -11.20
N TYR A 68 5.43 11.07 -11.70
CA TYR A 68 5.10 10.80 -13.09
C TYR A 68 4.37 11.99 -13.73
N PRO A 69 4.47 12.18 -15.06
CA PRO A 69 3.81 13.27 -15.76
C PRO A 69 2.28 13.23 -15.61
N VAL A 70 1.65 14.39 -15.38
CA VAL A 70 0.19 14.50 -15.23
C VAL A 70 -0.62 13.89 -16.39
N GLY A 71 -0.02 13.81 -17.59
CA GLY A 71 -0.66 13.26 -18.78
C GLY A 71 -1.00 11.76 -18.71
N ILE A 72 -0.39 11.00 -17.79
CA ILE A 72 -0.74 9.59 -17.59
C ILE A 72 -1.88 9.41 -16.58
N PHE A 73 -2.34 10.48 -15.92
CA PHE A 73 -3.37 10.38 -14.89
C PHE A 73 -4.73 10.84 -15.39
N GLN A 74 -5.76 10.14 -14.94
CA GLN A 74 -7.15 10.47 -15.21
C GLN A 74 -7.91 10.72 -13.92
N LYS A 75 -8.68 11.81 -13.90
CA LYS A 75 -9.55 12.17 -12.78
C LYS A 75 -10.65 11.12 -12.63
N ARG A 76 -10.75 10.51 -11.47
CA ARG A 76 -11.77 9.55 -11.06
C ARG A 76 -12.42 10.00 -9.75
N LYS A 77 -13.44 9.27 -9.29
CA LYS A 77 -14.12 9.51 -8.03
C LYS A 77 -14.03 8.25 -7.17
N LYS A 78 -13.38 8.36 -6.02
CA LYS A 78 -13.23 7.29 -5.00
C LYS A 78 -13.49 7.91 -3.63
N TYR A 79 -14.09 7.16 -2.69
CA TYR A 79 -14.47 7.69 -1.38
C TYR A 79 -15.31 8.98 -1.47
N ASN A 80 -16.15 9.10 -2.50
CA ASN A 80 -16.93 10.31 -2.83
C ASN A 80 -16.09 11.60 -3.01
N VAL A 81 -14.78 11.52 -3.30
CA VAL A 81 -13.88 12.65 -3.57
C VAL A 81 -13.16 12.46 -4.91
N PRO A 82 -12.71 13.55 -5.57
CA PRO A 82 -11.92 13.44 -6.79
C PRO A 82 -10.54 12.88 -6.46
N VAL A 83 -10.08 11.92 -7.27
CA VAL A 83 -8.74 11.31 -7.20
C VAL A 83 -8.12 11.25 -8.59
N GLN A 84 -6.81 11.05 -8.65
CA GLN A 84 -6.06 10.88 -9.88
C GLN A 84 -5.55 9.45 -9.94
N MET A 85 -5.94 8.71 -10.98
CA MET A 85 -5.54 7.31 -11.18
C MET A 85 -4.71 7.23 -12.46
N SER A 86 -3.63 6.47 -12.43
CA SER A 86 -2.78 6.26 -13.61
C SER A 86 -3.54 5.43 -14.66
N CYS A 87 -3.30 5.74 -15.93
CA CYS A 87 -3.70 4.95 -17.09
C CYS A 87 -2.53 4.20 -17.73
N HIS A 88 -1.31 4.30 -17.16
CA HIS A 88 -0.14 3.60 -17.66
C HIS A 88 -0.16 2.12 -17.21
N PRO A 89 -0.25 1.15 -18.15
CA PRO A 89 -0.47 -0.26 -17.80
C PRO A 89 0.60 -0.85 -16.88
N GLU A 90 1.89 -0.58 -17.16
CA GLU A 90 2.99 -1.16 -16.37
C GLU A 90 3.07 -0.58 -14.96
N LEU A 91 2.69 0.71 -14.78
CA LEU A 91 2.66 1.34 -13.47
C LEU A 91 1.50 0.78 -12.64
N ASN A 92 0.33 0.64 -13.27
CA ASN A 92 -0.84 0.07 -12.63
C ASN A 92 -0.58 -1.38 -12.21
N GLN A 93 0.04 -2.18 -13.10
CA GLN A 93 0.42 -3.56 -12.81
C GLN A 93 1.43 -3.62 -11.65
N TYR A 94 2.45 -2.76 -11.64
CA TYR A 94 3.42 -2.67 -10.54
C TYR A 94 2.71 -2.44 -9.20
N ILE A 95 1.82 -1.46 -9.12
CA ILE A 95 1.12 -1.09 -7.89
C ILE A 95 0.20 -2.23 -7.46
N GLN A 96 -0.52 -2.83 -8.41
CA GLN A 96 -1.43 -3.95 -8.16
C GLN A 96 -0.68 -5.17 -7.63
N ASP A 97 0.43 -5.56 -8.27
CA ASP A 97 1.26 -6.70 -7.86
C ASP A 97 1.85 -6.47 -6.46
N THR A 98 2.35 -5.26 -6.20
CA THR A 98 2.84 -4.85 -4.88
C THR A 98 1.77 -5.08 -3.81
N LEU A 99 0.58 -4.54 -4.01
CA LEU A 99 -0.51 -4.63 -3.03
C LEU A 99 -1.10 -6.04 -2.91
N HIS A 100 -1.09 -6.82 -4.00
CA HIS A 100 -1.48 -8.21 -4.00
C HIS A 100 -0.55 -9.06 -3.12
N CYS A 101 0.76 -8.79 -3.16
CA CYS A 101 1.74 -9.40 -2.25
C CYS A 101 1.55 -8.95 -0.79
N VAL A 102 1.16 -7.69 -0.54
CA VAL A 102 0.95 -7.14 0.81
C VAL A 102 -0.34 -7.68 1.46
N LYS A 103 -1.38 -7.94 0.66
CA LYS A 103 -2.69 -8.41 1.13
C LYS A 103 -2.64 -9.58 2.12
N PRO A 104 -1.98 -10.73 1.87
CA PRO A 104 -1.94 -11.85 2.81
C PRO A 104 -1.27 -11.50 4.15
N LEU A 105 -0.36 -10.52 4.17
CA LEU A 105 0.24 -10.03 5.41
C LEU A 105 -0.76 -9.14 6.18
N LEU A 106 -1.55 -8.33 5.49
CA LEU A 106 -2.61 -7.55 6.11
C LEU A 106 -3.71 -8.45 6.71
N GLU A 107 -4.09 -9.52 6.02
CA GLU A 107 -5.07 -10.50 6.52
C GLU A 107 -4.66 -11.16 7.84
N LYS A 108 -3.34 -11.35 8.02
CA LYS A 108 -2.74 -11.91 9.24
C LYS A 108 -2.38 -10.86 10.28
N ASN A 109 -2.61 -9.58 9.99
CA ASN A 109 -2.16 -8.45 10.80
C ASN A 109 -0.63 -8.41 11.04
N ASP A 110 0.13 -8.97 10.09
CA ASP A 110 1.60 -9.05 10.14
C ASP A 110 2.27 -7.72 9.70
N VAL A 111 1.50 -6.78 9.13
CA VAL A 111 1.99 -5.47 8.68
C VAL A 111 1.87 -4.43 9.80
N GLU A 112 2.98 -3.73 10.04
CA GLU A 112 3.04 -2.56 10.92
C GLU A 112 2.98 -1.26 10.14
N LYS A 113 3.76 -1.14 9.05
CA LYS A 113 3.81 0.07 8.21
C LYS A 113 3.89 -0.31 6.74
N VAL A 114 3.15 0.43 5.91
CA VAL A 114 3.36 0.48 4.46
C VAL A 114 3.90 1.86 4.14
N VAL A 115 4.99 1.95 3.39
CA VAL A 115 5.68 3.21 3.14
C VAL A 115 5.89 3.41 1.65
N VAL A 116 5.41 4.52 1.11
CA VAL A 116 5.76 4.96 -0.24
C VAL A 116 6.98 5.86 -0.13
N VAL A 117 8.12 5.41 -0.66
CA VAL A 117 9.38 6.15 -0.62
C VAL A 117 9.59 6.79 -1.98
N ILE A 118 9.79 8.10 -1.99
CA ILE A 118 10.22 8.84 -3.18
C ILE A 118 11.75 8.94 -3.12
N LEU A 119 12.39 8.60 -4.23
CA LEU A 119 13.84 8.55 -4.38
C LEU A 119 14.28 9.63 -5.38
N ASP A 120 15.42 10.28 -5.11
CA ASP A 120 16.05 11.16 -6.11
C ASP A 120 16.79 10.33 -7.20
N LYS A 121 17.34 11.04 -8.19
CA LYS A 121 18.13 10.45 -9.29
C LYS A 121 19.38 9.68 -8.83
N GLU A 122 19.84 9.89 -7.59
CA GLU A 122 20.92 9.11 -6.96
C GLU A 122 20.38 7.96 -6.10
N HIS A 123 19.10 7.60 -6.24
CA HIS A 123 18.42 6.55 -5.48
C HIS A 123 18.42 6.78 -3.96
N ARG A 124 18.43 8.05 -3.50
CA ARG A 124 18.36 8.38 -2.07
C ARG A 124 16.95 8.80 -1.67
N PRO A 125 16.43 8.35 -0.52
CA PRO A 125 15.13 8.80 -0.01
C PRO A 125 15.06 10.32 0.13
N VAL A 126 14.01 10.93 -0.43
CA VAL A 126 13.68 12.36 -0.30
C VAL A 126 12.41 12.59 0.53
N GLU A 127 11.42 11.71 0.36
CA GLU A 127 10.16 11.72 1.09
C GLU A 127 9.73 10.28 1.38
N LYS A 128 9.10 10.08 2.53
CA LYS A 128 8.42 8.81 2.85
C LYS A 128 7.02 9.08 3.34
N PHE A 129 6.03 8.58 2.63
CA PHE A 129 4.64 8.58 3.07
C PHE A 129 4.39 7.31 3.88
N VAL A 130 4.40 7.44 5.20
CA VAL A 130 4.31 6.32 6.12
C VAL A 130 2.87 6.11 6.55
N PHE A 131 2.30 4.98 6.15
CA PHE A 131 1.00 4.47 6.61
C PHE A 131 1.26 3.50 7.76
N GLU A 132 1.15 3.99 8.99
CA GLU A 132 1.24 3.15 10.19
C GLU A 132 -0.13 2.56 10.50
N ILE A 133 -0.20 1.23 10.50
CA ILE A 133 -1.46 0.47 10.54
C ILE A 133 -1.51 -0.32 11.84
N THR A 134 -2.66 -0.32 12.50
CA THR A 134 -2.97 -1.17 13.64
C THR A 134 -4.39 -1.71 13.50
N GLN A 135 -4.53 -3.03 13.47
CA GLN A 135 -5.83 -3.71 13.45
C GLN A 135 -6.12 -4.22 14.87
N PRO A 136 -7.06 -3.60 15.60
CA PRO A 136 -7.48 -4.08 16.92
C PRO A 136 -8.13 -5.48 16.83
N PRO A 137 -8.12 -6.28 17.90
CA PRO A 137 -8.87 -7.53 17.94
C PRO A 137 -10.36 -7.27 17.66
N LEU A 138 -10.91 -7.98 16.68
CA LEU A 138 -12.28 -7.81 16.24
C LEU A 138 -13.27 -8.16 17.36
N LEU A 139 -14.09 -7.19 17.75
CA LEU A 139 -15.25 -7.41 18.61
C LEU A 139 -16.49 -7.64 17.74
N SER A 140 -17.55 -8.22 18.32
CA SER A 140 -18.81 -8.46 17.60
C SER A 140 -19.47 -7.13 17.22
N ILE A 141 -19.31 -6.70 15.97
CA ILE A 141 -19.82 -5.40 15.49
C ILE A 141 -20.63 -5.62 14.20
N SER A 142 -21.71 -4.86 14.05
CA SER A 142 -22.50 -4.80 12.82
C SER A 142 -21.68 -4.25 11.65
N SER A 143 -21.58 -5.02 10.56
CA SER A 143 -20.63 -4.77 9.46
C SER A 143 -20.91 -3.51 8.64
N ASP A 144 -22.16 -3.23 8.28
CA ASP A 144 -22.43 -2.32 7.15
C ASP A 144 -22.28 -0.84 7.52
N SER A 145 -22.78 -0.42 8.70
CA SER A 145 -22.59 0.95 9.19
C SER A 145 -21.11 1.26 9.46
N LEU A 146 -20.37 0.27 9.97
CA LEU A 146 -18.96 0.40 10.32
C LEU A 146 -18.08 0.58 9.08
N LEU A 147 -18.31 -0.20 8.02
CA LEU A 147 -17.55 -0.07 6.77
C LEU A 147 -17.80 1.30 6.12
N SER A 148 -19.04 1.79 6.12
CA SER A 148 -19.35 3.13 5.62
C SER A 148 -18.65 4.24 6.44
N HIS A 149 -18.55 4.05 7.75
CA HIS A 149 -17.84 4.97 8.63
C HIS A 149 -16.33 4.95 8.36
N VAL A 150 -15.73 3.77 8.17
CA VAL A 150 -14.32 3.62 7.78
C VAL A 150 -14.05 4.27 6.43
N GLU A 151 -14.92 4.09 5.43
CA GLU A 151 -14.82 4.77 4.13
C GLU A 151 -14.77 6.31 4.30
N GLN A 152 -15.63 6.86 5.17
CA GLN A 152 -15.64 8.30 5.48
C GLN A 152 -14.36 8.77 6.19
N LEU A 153 -13.77 7.94 7.04
CA LEU A 153 -12.49 8.24 7.70
C LEU A 153 -11.34 8.19 6.70
N LEU A 154 -11.30 7.18 5.83
CA LEU A 154 -10.29 7.02 4.76
C LEU A 154 -10.36 8.17 3.75
N ARG A 155 -11.55 8.67 3.43
CA ARG A 155 -11.74 9.88 2.62
C ARG A 155 -10.92 11.07 3.13
N ALA A 156 -10.79 11.22 4.45
CA ALA A 156 -10.02 12.33 5.02
C ALA A 156 -8.51 12.22 4.73
N PHE A 157 -7.97 11.01 4.56
CA PHE A 157 -6.58 10.80 4.14
C PHE A 157 -6.40 11.23 2.70
N ILE A 158 -7.31 10.81 1.80
CA ILE A 158 -7.28 11.19 0.39
C ILE A 158 -7.28 12.72 0.25
N LEU A 159 -8.18 13.41 0.95
CA LEU A 159 -8.24 14.87 0.95
C LEU A 159 -6.95 15.53 1.49
N LYS A 160 -6.31 14.93 2.49
CA LYS A 160 -5.05 15.43 3.05
C LYS A 160 -3.86 15.22 2.12
N ILE A 161 -3.82 14.10 1.40
CA ILE A 161 -2.83 13.86 0.35
C ILE A 161 -3.04 14.85 -0.81
N SER A 162 -4.28 15.13 -1.20
CA SER A 162 -4.58 16.07 -2.30
C SER A 162 -4.07 17.51 -2.08
N VAL A 163 -3.74 17.89 -0.84
CA VAL A 163 -3.28 19.24 -0.48
C VAL A 163 -1.95 19.21 0.27
N CYS A 164 -1.22 18.10 0.23
CA CYS A 164 0.04 17.98 0.96
C CYS A 164 1.18 18.77 0.31
N ASP A 165 1.06 19.12 -0.97
CA ASP A 165 1.98 20.02 -1.68
C ASP A 165 2.11 21.39 -1.00
N ALA A 166 1.07 21.87 -0.33
CA ALA A 166 1.12 23.13 0.42
C ALA A 166 1.95 23.06 1.73
N VAL A 167 2.29 21.86 2.20
CA VAL A 167 3.06 21.66 3.45
C VAL A 167 4.39 20.95 3.24
N LEU A 168 4.66 20.46 2.03
CA LEU A 168 5.89 19.76 1.64
C LEU A 168 6.69 20.63 0.68
N ASP A 169 8.01 20.61 0.81
CA ASP A 169 8.90 21.30 -0.13
C ASP A 169 8.89 20.58 -1.49
N HIS A 170 9.17 21.29 -2.58
CA HIS A 170 9.24 20.65 -3.91
C HIS A 170 10.32 19.58 -3.96
N ASN A 171 10.01 18.47 -4.63
CA ASN A 171 10.97 17.39 -4.87
C ASN A 171 11.91 17.76 -6.04
N PRO A 172 13.16 17.25 -6.04
CA PRO A 172 14.05 17.43 -7.19
C PRO A 172 13.48 16.75 -8.43
N PRO A 173 13.83 17.20 -9.64
CA PRO A 173 13.36 16.57 -10.88
C PRO A 173 13.92 15.16 -11.04
N GLY A 174 13.18 14.30 -11.75
CA GLY A 174 13.61 12.94 -12.06
C GLY A 174 13.55 11.98 -10.86
N CYS A 175 12.62 12.22 -9.94
CA CYS A 175 12.37 11.29 -8.84
C CYS A 175 11.75 9.98 -9.35
N THR A 176 12.02 8.89 -8.63
CA THR A 176 11.36 7.59 -8.76
C THR A 176 10.68 7.23 -7.45
N PHE A 177 10.06 6.05 -7.35
CA PHE A 177 9.47 5.58 -6.09
C PHE A 177 9.67 4.09 -5.89
N THR A 178 9.61 3.68 -4.62
CA THR A 178 9.51 2.28 -4.19
C THR A 178 8.54 2.14 -3.02
N VAL A 179 8.14 0.92 -2.69
CA VAL A 179 7.25 0.62 -1.56
C VAL A 179 7.98 -0.27 -0.55
N LEU A 180 7.99 0.17 0.70
CA LEU A 180 8.52 -0.60 1.82
C LEU A 180 7.39 -1.16 2.68
N VAL A 181 7.59 -2.36 3.20
CA VAL A 181 6.65 -3.00 4.13
C VAL A 181 7.39 -3.37 5.41
N HIS A 182 7.02 -2.73 6.51
CA HIS A 182 7.50 -3.09 7.84
C HIS A 182 6.57 -4.14 8.42
N THR A 183 7.13 -5.29 8.77
CA THR A 183 6.39 -6.40 9.39
C THR A 183 6.61 -6.46 10.90
N ARG A 184 5.57 -6.87 11.63
CA ARG A 184 5.57 -7.01 13.10
C ARG A 184 6.47 -8.15 13.56
N GLU A 185 6.38 -9.30 12.87
CA GLU A 185 7.23 -10.47 13.10
C GLU A 185 8.49 -10.46 12.22
N ALA A 186 9.47 -11.31 12.56
CA ALA A 186 10.72 -11.41 11.80
C ALA A 186 10.49 -11.83 10.34
N ALA A 187 11.19 -11.18 9.40
CA ALA A 187 10.96 -11.34 7.96
C ALA A 187 11.07 -12.77 7.41
N THR A 188 11.81 -13.68 8.06
CA THR A 188 11.99 -15.05 7.56
C THR A 188 10.65 -15.79 7.38
N ARG A 189 9.67 -15.56 8.26
CA ARG A 189 8.32 -16.13 8.13
C ARG A 189 7.43 -15.38 7.14
N ASN A 190 7.74 -14.12 6.87
CA ASN A 190 6.92 -13.25 6.04
C ASN A 190 7.41 -13.20 4.58
N MET A 191 8.68 -13.53 4.32
CA MET A 191 9.23 -13.69 2.97
C MET A 191 8.50 -14.76 2.15
N GLU A 192 8.29 -15.95 2.72
CA GLU A 192 7.54 -17.01 2.03
C GLU A 192 6.09 -16.59 1.76
N LYS A 193 5.50 -15.79 2.65
CA LYS A 193 4.11 -15.33 2.53
C LYS A 193 3.95 -14.20 1.52
N ILE A 194 4.94 -13.30 1.38
CA ILE A 194 4.87 -12.14 0.49
C ILE A 194 5.29 -12.49 -0.95
N GLN A 195 6.09 -13.54 -1.15
CA GLN A 195 6.48 -14.04 -2.46
C GLN A 195 5.36 -14.85 -3.14
N VAL A 196 4.21 -14.20 -3.34
CA VAL A 196 3.02 -14.79 -3.97
C VAL A 196 3.15 -14.81 -5.50
N ILE A 197 3.86 -13.84 -6.07
CA ILE A 197 4.01 -13.66 -7.51
C ILE A 197 5.42 -14.09 -7.92
N LYS A 198 5.52 -15.10 -8.79
CA LYS A 198 6.77 -15.78 -9.17
C LYS A 198 7.84 -14.84 -9.72
N ASP A 199 7.45 -13.83 -10.49
CA ASP A 199 8.36 -12.89 -11.15
C ASP A 199 8.34 -11.48 -10.49
N PHE A 200 7.90 -11.41 -9.23
CA PHE A 200 7.85 -10.18 -8.42
C PHE A 200 8.50 -10.43 -7.03
N PRO A 201 9.83 -10.62 -6.97
CA PRO A 201 10.50 -10.97 -5.73
C PRO A 201 10.58 -9.79 -4.77
N TRP A 202 10.26 -10.06 -3.50
CA TRP A 202 10.53 -9.18 -2.38
C TRP A 202 11.82 -9.59 -1.70
N ILE A 203 12.64 -8.59 -1.35
CA ILE A 203 13.91 -8.75 -0.66
C ILE A 203 13.88 -8.01 0.69
N LEU A 204 14.86 -8.28 1.55
CA LEU A 204 15.11 -7.40 2.70
C LEU A 204 15.57 -6.05 2.19
N ALA A 205 14.99 -4.99 2.73
CA ALA A 205 15.48 -3.64 2.45
C ALA A 205 16.84 -3.45 3.14
N ASP A 206 17.80 -2.90 2.40
CA ASP A 206 19.08 -2.52 2.97
C ASP A 206 18.94 -1.21 3.75
N GLU A 207 19.89 -0.91 4.63
CA GLU A 207 19.86 0.34 5.39
C GLU A 207 19.82 1.57 4.47
N GLN A 208 20.41 1.51 3.27
CA GLN A 208 20.41 2.62 2.32
C GLN A 208 19.02 2.92 1.73
N ASP A 209 18.17 1.89 1.57
CA ASP A 209 16.80 2.04 1.06
C ASP A 209 15.87 2.71 2.08
N VAL A 210 16.20 2.54 3.37
CA VAL A 210 15.35 2.98 4.50
C VAL A 210 15.90 4.23 5.17
N HIS A 211 17.22 4.43 5.18
CA HIS A 211 17.84 5.50 5.95
C HIS A 211 17.55 6.86 5.32
N MET A 212 16.96 7.74 6.12
CA MET A 212 16.84 9.16 5.81
C MET A 212 17.42 9.93 6.98
N HIS A 213 18.44 10.73 6.69
CA HIS A 213 19.15 11.47 7.72
C HIS A 213 18.33 12.69 8.18
N ASP A 214 18.09 12.79 9.49
CA ASP A 214 17.40 13.90 10.17
C ASP A 214 16.09 14.35 9.48
N PRO A 215 15.09 13.46 9.36
CA PRO A 215 13.88 13.76 8.63
C PRO A 215 12.93 14.67 9.43
N ARG A 216 12.35 15.67 8.76
CA ARG A 216 11.23 16.45 9.28
C ARG A 216 9.96 15.58 9.25
N LEU A 217 9.30 15.43 10.41
CA LEU A 217 8.05 14.68 10.52
C LEU A 217 6.84 15.58 10.34
N ILE A 218 6.00 15.26 9.35
CA ILE A 218 4.85 16.09 8.95
C ILE A 218 3.58 15.22 9.02
N PRO A 219 2.79 15.31 10.10
CA PRO A 219 1.58 14.52 10.24
C PRO A 219 0.50 15.02 9.27
N LEU A 220 -0.10 14.11 8.50
CA LEU A 220 -1.19 14.44 7.57
C LEU A 220 -2.56 14.09 8.15
N LYS A 221 -2.73 12.85 8.64
CA LYS A 221 -4.00 12.39 9.18
C LYS A 221 -3.86 11.19 10.11
N THR A 222 -4.71 11.13 11.12
CA THR A 222 -4.91 9.95 11.98
C THR A 222 -6.39 9.59 12.02
N MET A 223 -6.70 8.30 12.07
CA MET A 223 -8.03 7.76 12.32
C MET A 223 -8.00 6.66 13.37
N THR A 224 -9.13 6.49 14.05
CA THR A 224 -9.37 5.39 14.97
C THR A 224 -10.79 4.91 14.74
N SER A 225 -10.94 3.61 14.53
CA SER A 225 -12.19 2.89 14.48
C SER A 225 -12.00 1.56 15.19
N ASP A 226 -13.09 0.81 15.36
CA ASP A 226 -13.05 -0.48 16.05
C ASP A 226 -12.27 -1.55 15.29
N ILE A 227 -12.19 -1.44 13.96
CA ILE A 227 -11.52 -2.43 13.10
C ILE A 227 -10.18 -1.94 12.53
N LEU A 228 -9.95 -0.63 12.55
CA LEU A 228 -8.76 -0.03 11.95
C LEU A 228 -8.36 1.24 12.69
N LYS A 229 -7.11 1.27 13.14
CA LYS A 229 -6.38 2.48 13.53
C LYS A 229 -5.29 2.71 12.51
N MET A 230 -5.20 3.93 11.99
CA MET A 230 -4.19 4.26 10.98
C MET A 230 -3.73 5.70 11.16
N GLN A 231 -2.43 5.90 10.97
CA GLN A 231 -1.81 7.22 10.91
C GLN A 231 -1.03 7.34 9.59
N LEU A 232 -1.14 8.51 8.98
CA LEU A 232 -0.36 8.91 7.82
C LEU A 232 0.44 10.15 8.19
N TYR A 233 1.75 10.04 8.05
CA TYR A 233 2.69 11.13 8.17
C TYR A 233 3.75 11.05 7.06
N VAL A 234 4.37 12.18 6.77
CA VAL A 234 5.48 12.26 5.83
C VAL A 234 6.77 12.45 6.62
N GLU A 235 7.75 11.61 6.36
CA GLU A 235 9.14 11.90 6.69
C GLU A 235 9.75 12.64 5.49
N GLU A 236 10.29 13.83 5.69
CA GLU A 236 10.84 14.65 4.62
C GLU A 236 12.30 15.00 4.87
N ARG A 237 13.15 14.84 3.85
CA ARG A 237 14.57 15.20 3.94
C ARG A 237 14.70 16.72 4.10
N ALA A 238 15.43 17.17 5.14
CA ALA A 238 15.59 18.59 5.48
C ALA A 238 16.12 19.46 4.32
N HIS A 239 16.97 18.88 3.46
CA HIS A 239 17.50 19.54 2.27
C HIS A 239 17.29 18.67 1.04
N LYS A 240 16.32 19.04 0.20
CA LYS A 240 16.14 18.51 -1.14
C LYS A 240 16.94 19.41 -2.08
N GLY A 241 18.19 19.05 -2.37
CA GLY A 241 19.05 19.86 -3.26
C GLY A 241 18.36 20.18 -4.60
N SER A 242 18.64 21.37 -5.16
CA SER A 242 18.14 21.80 -6.48
C SER A 242 18.82 21.07 -7.63
#